data_AF-A0A059A6U9-F1
#
_entry.id   AF-A0A059A6U9-F1
#
_cell.length_a   1.000
_cell.length_b   1.000
_cell.length_c   1.000
_cell.angle_alpha   90.00
_cell.angle_beta   90.00
_cell.angle_gamma   90.00
#
_symmetry.space_group_name_H-M   'P 1'
#
loop_
_entity.id
_entity.type
_entity.pdbx_description
1 polymer ?
#
loop_
_entity_poly.entity_id
_entity_poly.type
_entity_poly.pdbx_seq_one_letter_code
_entity_poly.pdbx_strand_id
1 'polypeptide(L)'
;MFFVILLAVSPLANFALAQDASSFTYNGFRSANLSLDGLATFTGNGLLRLTNATKQKQSHAFYPDPIKFKNSSSGSAFSFSTTFVFAMISDYPPLGGYEFAF
;
A
#
# COMPACT_ATOMS: atom_id res chain seq x y z
N MET A 1 5.95 -63.93 1.18
CA MET A 1 6.77 -62.88 0.52
C MET A 1 6.39 -61.56 1.17
N PHE A 2 7.21 -61.06 2.09
CA PHE A 2 6.88 -59.87 2.89
C PHE A 2 7.29 -58.60 2.12
N PHE A 3 6.36 -57.67 1.94
CA PHE A 3 6.61 -56.34 1.37
C PHE A 3 7.07 -55.38 2.49
N VAL A 4 8.21 -54.73 2.31
CA VAL A 4 8.64 -53.61 3.16
C VAL A 4 8.86 -52.40 2.24
N ILE A 5 7.95 -51.42 2.29
CA ILE A 5 8.11 -50.14 1.61
C ILE A 5 8.82 -49.20 2.60
N LEU A 6 10.08 -48.90 2.31
CA LEU A 6 10.88 -47.95 3.07
C LEU A 6 10.44 -46.52 2.67
N LEU A 7 9.59 -45.88 3.46
CA LEU A 7 9.27 -44.45 3.27
C LEU A 7 10.45 -43.61 3.75
N ALA A 8 11.32 -43.21 2.82
CA ALA A 8 12.32 -42.18 3.07
C ALA A 8 11.61 -40.82 3.17
N VAL A 9 11.27 -40.41 4.40
CA VAL A 9 10.80 -39.06 4.67
C VAL A 9 12.03 -38.14 4.67
N SER A 10 12.32 -37.54 3.52
CA SER A 10 13.25 -36.42 3.47
C SER A 10 12.62 -35.24 4.23
N PRO A 11 13.32 -34.58 5.18
CA PRO A 11 12.86 -33.28 5.62
C PRO A 11 12.97 -32.35 4.42
N LEU A 12 11.82 -31.95 3.85
CA LEU A 12 11.78 -30.73 3.06
C LEU A 12 12.28 -29.65 4.01
N ALA A 13 13.51 -29.20 3.80
CA ALA A 13 13.95 -27.94 4.36
C ALA A 13 12.95 -26.91 3.85
N ASN A 14 12.01 -26.49 4.70
CA ASN A 14 11.25 -25.29 4.48
C ASN A 14 12.27 -24.17 4.47
N PHE A 15 12.77 -23.82 3.28
CA PHE A 15 13.24 -22.49 3.04
C PHE A 15 12.02 -21.61 3.30
N ALA A 16 11.93 -21.06 4.51
CA ALA A 16 11.03 -19.97 4.77
C ALA A 16 11.47 -18.87 3.80
N LEU A 17 10.78 -18.74 2.68
CA LEU A 17 10.80 -17.52 1.90
C LEU A 17 10.37 -16.45 2.90
N ALA A 18 11.31 -15.63 3.34
CA ALA A 18 10.99 -14.40 4.02
C ALA A 18 10.07 -13.65 3.05
N GLN A 19 8.77 -13.67 3.33
CA GLN A 19 7.80 -12.96 2.51
C GLN A 19 8.22 -11.50 2.55
N ASP A 20 8.62 -11.00 1.38
CA ASP A 20 9.18 -9.68 1.09
C ASP A 20 8.58 -8.58 1.98
N ALA A 21 9.42 -7.62 2.39
CA ALA A 21 8.91 -6.31 2.75
C ALA A 21 7.95 -5.86 1.64
N SER A 22 6.66 -5.71 1.96
CA SER A 22 5.57 -5.52 1.01
C SER A 22 5.82 -4.30 0.13
N SER A 23 6.54 -4.49 -0.97
CA SER A 23 6.86 -3.46 -1.93
C SER A 23 5.75 -3.40 -2.97
N PHE A 24 5.30 -2.20 -3.26
CA PHE A 24 4.24 -1.96 -4.24
C PHE A 24 4.57 -0.70 -5.03
N THR A 25 4.04 -0.63 -6.25
CA THR A 25 4.22 0.53 -7.13
C THR A 25 2.96 0.72 -7.96
N TYR A 26 2.48 1.96 -8.00
CA TYR A 26 1.36 2.37 -8.84
C TYR A 26 1.85 3.41 -9.86
N ASN A 27 2.05 2.99 -11.11
CA ASN A 27 2.37 3.89 -12.22
C ASN A 27 1.12 4.57 -12.83
N GLY A 28 -0.01 4.41 -12.16
CA GLY A 28 -1.33 4.86 -12.55
C GLY A 28 -2.36 4.21 -11.63
N PHE A 29 -3.51 4.86 -11.49
CA PHE A 29 -4.55 4.47 -10.54
C PHE A 29 -5.80 3.91 -11.21
N ARG A 30 -5.78 3.69 -12.52
CA ARG A 30 -6.88 3.03 -13.22
C ARG A 30 -7.03 1.61 -12.69
N SER A 31 -8.09 1.37 -11.93
CA SER A 31 -8.33 0.10 -11.24
C SER A 31 -7.25 -0.27 -10.21
N ALA A 32 -6.57 0.71 -9.60
CA ALA A 32 -5.65 0.44 -8.51
C ALA A 32 -6.41 -0.15 -7.31
N ASN A 33 -5.79 -1.13 -6.64
CA ASN A 33 -6.35 -1.71 -5.44
C ASN A 33 -6.01 -0.82 -4.23
N LEU A 34 -6.86 0.18 -3.97
CA LEU A 34 -6.74 1.07 -2.82
C LEU A 34 -8.09 1.18 -2.10
N SER A 35 -8.02 1.28 -0.77
CA SER A 35 -9.15 1.67 0.04
C SER A 35 -9.30 3.19 -0.01
N LEU A 36 -10.40 3.70 -0.55
CA LEU A 36 -10.68 5.12 -0.67
C LEU A 36 -11.68 5.57 0.40
N ASP A 37 -11.46 6.75 0.97
CA ASP A 37 -12.37 7.40 1.92
C ASP A 37 -12.64 8.87 1.53
N GLY A 38 -13.79 9.39 1.94
CA GLY A 38 -14.22 10.75 1.67
C GLY A 38 -14.49 11.02 0.19
N LEU A 39 -13.78 12.00 -0.39
CA LEU A 39 -13.92 12.40 -1.80
C LEU A 39 -12.90 11.73 -2.74
N ALA A 40 -12.04 10.85 -2.21
CA ALA A 40 -10.99 10.22 -2.99
C ALA A 40 -11.58 9.37 -4.12
N THR A 41 -11.05 9.51 -5.34
CA THR A 41 -11.57 8.82 -6.52
C THR A 41 -10.51 8.59 -7.59
N PHE A 42 -10.70 7.57 -8.41
CA PHE A 42 -9.93 7.34 -9.62
C PHE A 42 -10.54 8.11 -10.78
N THR A 43 -9.74 8.92 -11.45
CA THR A 43 -10.19 9.65 -12.63
C THR A 43 -10.16 8.76 -13.88
N GLY A 44 -10.94 9.11 -14.91
CA GLY A 44 -10.95 8.36 -16.18
C GLY A 44 -9.59 8.31 -16.90
N ASN A 45 -8.72 9.28 -16.64
CA ASN A 45 -7.34 9.31 -17.12
C ASN A 45 -6.33 8.63 -16.17
N GLY A 46 -6.79 7.92 -15.13
CA GLY A 46 -5.95 7.07 -14.29
C GLY A 46 -5.18 7.79 -13.18
N LEU A 47 -5.66 8.94 -12.71
CA LEU A 47 -5.10 9.65 -11.56
C LEU A 47 -5.88 9.32 -10.29
N LEU A 48 -5.20 9.34 -9.14
CA LEU A 48 -5.85 9.39 -7.84
C LEU A 48 -6.09 10.86 -7.49
N ARG A 49 -7.36 11.24 -7.36
CA ARG A 49 -7.75 12.57 -6.92
C ARG A 49 -8.34 12.48 -5.52
N LEU A 50 -7.66 13.09 -4.55
CA LEU A 50 -8.09 13.12 -3.15
C LEU A 50 -9.26 14.11 -2.95
N THR A 51 -9.10 15.35 -3.39
CA THR A 51 -10.09 16.42 -3.17
C THR A 51 -10.60 17.01 -4.49
N ASN A 52 -11.74 17.71 -4.42
CA ASN A 52 -12.23 18.57 -5.50
C ASN A 52 -12.30 20.03 -5.01
N ALA A 53 -12.32 20.99 -5.92
CA ALA A 53 -12.27 22.40 -5.56
C ALA A 53 -13.54 22.94 -4.89
N THR A 54 -14.64 22.18 -4.92
CA THR A 54 -15.96 22.71 -4.54
C THR A 54 -16.28 22.58 -3.06
N LYS A 55 -15.58 21.71 -2.31
CA LYS A 55 -15.83 21.54 -0.86
C LYS A 55 -14.53 21.23 -0.11
N GLN A 56 -14.24 22.01 0.94
CA GLN A 56 -13.23 21.63 1.93
C GLN A 56 -13.72 20.38 2.67
N LYS A 57 -13.21 19.23 2.26
CA LYS A 57 -13.42 17.94 2.93
C LYS A 57 -12.12 17.16 2.93
N GLN A 58 -11.90 16.45 4.03
CA GLN A 58 -10.80 15.50 4.14
C GLN A 58 -11.14 14.23 3.34
N SER A 59 -10.10 13.59 2.82
CA SER A 59 -10.18 12.39 2.01
C SER A 59 -8.90 11.62 2.15
N HIS A 60 -8.97 10.30 2.03
CA HIS A 60 -7.80 9.43 2.19
C HIS A 60 -7.81 8.32 1.17
N ALA A 61 -6.62 7.81 0.87
CA ALA A 61 -6.43 6.63 0.03
C ALA A 61 -5.33 5.78 0.66
N PHE A 62 -5.64 4.52 0.96
CA PHE A 62 -4.73 3.62 1.66
C PHE A 62 -4.49 2.35 0.84
N TYR A 63 -3.26 1.85 0.92
CA TYR A 63 -2.96 0.48 0.50
C TYR A 63 -3.81 -0.49 1.35
N PRO A 64 -4.51 -1.46 0.74
CA PRO A 64 -5.54 -2.22 1.42
C PRO A 64 -4.99 -3.18 2.48
N ASP A 65 -3.75 -3.67 2.30
CA ASP A 65 -3.15 -4.58 3.28
C ASP A 65 -2.32 -3.79 4.30
N PRO A 66 -2.48 -4.05 5.61
CA PRO A 66 -1.68 -3.37 6.64
C PRO A 66 -0.18 -3.65 6.50
N ILE A 67 0.63 -2.59 6.53
CA ILE A 67 2.10 -2.67 6.53
C ILE A 67 2.59 -2.80 7.98
N LYS A 68 3.41 -3.81 8.26
CA LYS A 68 4.03 -4.02 9.58
C LYS A 68 5.29 -3.17 9.68
N PHE A 69 5.31 -2.21 10.60
CA PHE A 69 6.48 -1.35 10.87
C PHE A 69 7.38 -1.82 12.02
N LYS A 70 6.94 -2.83 12.78
CA LYS A 70 7.66 -3.33 13.96
C LYS A 70 7.46 -4.83 14.11
N ASN A 71 8.53 -5.54 14.44
CA ASN A 71 8.47 -6.94 14.84
C ASN A 71 7.87 -7.03 16.26
N SER A 72 6.74 -7.73 16.41
CA SER A 72 6.05 -7.87 17.69
C SER A 72 6.83 -8.70 18.71
N SER A 73 7.68 -9.63 18.26
CA SER A 73 8.47 -10.51 19.13
C SER A 73 9.79 -9.88 19.57
N SER A 74 10.57 -9.30 18.64
CA SER A 74 11.88 -8.70 18.96
C SER A 74 11.80 -7.22 19.34
N GLY A 75 10.67 -6.55 19.07
CA GLY A 75 10.51 -5.12 19.26
C GLY A 75 11.29 -4.25 18.28
N SER A 76 11.99 -4.85 17.31
CA SER A 76 12.77 -4.12 16.30
C SER A 76 11.85 -3.41 15.31
N ALA A 77 12.16 -2.15 14.97
CA ALA A 77 11.47 -1.41 13.93
C ALA A 77 12.03 -1.76 12.54
N PHE A 78 11.17 -1.68 11.52
CA PHE A 78 11.56 -1.80 10.12
C PHE A 78 11.75 -0.42 9.51
N SER A 79 12.78 -0.28 8.67
CA SER A 79 12.95 0.91 7.82
C SER A 79 12.06 0.81 6.59
N PHE A 80 11.58 1.94 6.10
CA PHE A 80 10.81 2.03 4.86
C PHE A 80 11.24 3.24 4.04
N SER A 81 10.93 3.21 2.75
CA SER A 81 11.08 4.32 1.82
C SER A 81 9.82 4.45 0.99
N THR A 82 9.42 5.68 0.68
CA THR A 82 8.29 5.97 -0.20
C THR A 82 8.70 7.00 -1.23
N THR A 83 8.07 6.97 -2.39
CA THR A 83 8.24 7.99 -3.43
C THR A 83 6.89 8.15 -4.14
N PHE A 84 6.46 9.39 -4.29
CA PHE A 84 5.20 9.73 -4.93
C PHE A 84 5.33 11.02 -5.72
N VAL A 85 4.50 11.14 -6.75
CA VAL A 85 4.35 12.36 -7.55
C VAL A 85 2.94 12.88 -7.31
N PHE A 86 2.81 14.15 -6.96
CA PHE A 86 1.52 14.79 -6.70
C PHE A 86 1.46 16.17 -7.32
N ALA A 87 0.24 16.67 -7.51
CA ALA A 87 -0.03 18.03 -7.97
C ALA A 87 -1.17 18.63 -7.12
N MET A 88 -1.02 19.90 -6.76
CA MET A 88 -2.05 20.68 -6.08
C MET A 88 -2.46 21.84 -6.97
N ILE A 89 -3.76 22.01 -7.19
CA ILE A 89 -4.33 23.08 -8.00
C ILE A 89 -5.27 23.86 -7.09
N SER A 90 -5.08 25.17 -7.00
CA SER A 90 -5.90 26.07 -6.19
C SER A 90 -6.73 26.98 -7.10
N ASP A 91 -8.05 26.96 -6.91
CA ASP A 91 -8.98 27.87 -7.62
C ASP A 91 -8.97 29.28 -7.00
N TYR A 92 -8.53 29.41 -5.74
CA TYR A 92 -8.41 30.67 -5.01
C TYR A 92 -7.05 30.76 -4.29
N PRO A 93 -5.98 31.14 -5.00
CA PRO A 93 -4.62 31.24 -4.46
C PRO A 93 -4.48 32.03 -3.15
N PRO A 94 -5.24 33.12 -2.87
CA PRO A 94 -5.02 33.93 -1.68
C PRO A 94 -5.45 33.27 -0.35
N LEU A 95 -6.30 32.24 -0.38
CA LEU A 95 -6.99 31.74 0.81
C LEU A 95 -6.34 30.52 1.47
N GLY A 96 -5.11 30.15 1.06
CA GLY A 96 -4.23 29.15 1.68
C GLY A 96 -4.91 28.10 2.58
N GLY A 97 -5.13 26.89 2.08
CA GLY A 97 -5.79 25.84 2.88
C GLY A 97 -5.89 24.47 2.21
N TYR A 98 -4.93 24.14 1.32
CA TYR A 98 -4.87 22.83 0.68
C TYR A 98 -3.63 22.11 1.18
N GLU A 99 -3.84 21.03 1.92
CA GLU A 99 -2.78 20.24 2.52
C GLU A 99 -2.81 18.81 1.99
N PHE A 100 -1.63 18.20 1.92
CA PHE A 100 -1.41 16.82 1.56
C PHE A 100 -0.45 16.20 2.59
N ALA A 101 -0.74 14.97 3.00
CA ALA A 101 0.10 14.20 3.91
C ALA A 101 0.23 12.75 3.42
N PHE A 102 1.38 12.16 3.72
CA PHE A 102 1.67 10.74 3.61
C PHE A 102 1.89 10.17 5.01
#